data_AF-A0A8J2MVD3-F1
#
_entry.id   AF-A0A8J2MVD3-F1
#
_cell.length_a   1.000
_cell.length_b   1.000
_cell.length_c   1.000
_cell.angle_alpha   90.00
_cell.angle_beta   90.00
_cell.angle_gamma   90.00
#
_symmetry.space_group_name_H-M   'P 1'
#
loop_
_entity.id
_entity.type
_entity.pdbx_description
1 polymer ?
#
loop_
_entity_poly.entity_id
_entity_poly.type
_entity_poly.pdbx_seq_one_letter_code
_entity_poly.pdbx_strand_id
1 'polypeptide(L)' 'MWRSGGGLGKGFAGSATGNPEGFNCPACGRVYKLKSSLRNHQKWECGKEPQFQCPHCVYRAKQKMHIARHMERMHKE' A
#
# COMPACT_ATOMS: atom_id res chain seq x y z
N MET A 1 -26.21 27.04 -8.31
CA MET A 1 -25.00 27.84 -8.00
C MET A 1 -24.48 27.43 -6.63
N TRP A 2 -23.36 26.73 -6.54
CA TRP A 2 -22.60 26.64 -5.29
C TRP A 2 -21.12 26.87 -5.61
N ARG A 3 -20.69 28.11 -5.40
CA ARG A 3 -19.29 28.52 -5.40
C ARG A 3 -18.78 28.35 -3.96
N SER A 4 -17.79 27.51 -3.78
CA SER A 4 -16.89 27.50 -2.63
C SER A 4 -15.49 27.29 -3.22
N GLY A 5 -14.65 28.32 -3.35
CA GLY A 5 -13.75 28.75 -2.29
C GLY A 5 -12.74 27.60 -2.03
N GLY A 6 -11.54 27.59 -2.64
CA GLY A 6 -10.45 28.50 -2.30
C GLY A 6 -9.60 27.86 -1.20
N GLY A 7 -8.65 27.00 -1.58
CA GLY A 7 -7.76 26.30 -0.65
C GLY A 7 -6.36 26.19 -1.23
N LEU A 8 -5.50 27.15 -0.85
CA LEU A 8 -4.06 27.16 -1.10
C LEU A 8 -3.43 25.88 -0.49
N GLY A 9 -3.16 24.90 -1.33
CA GLY A 9 -2.34 23.73 -1.00
C GLY A 9 -0.87 24.13 -1.04
N LYS A 10 -0.35 24.48 0.14
CA LYS A 10 1.05 24.82 0.45
C LYS A 10 2.04 23.98 -0.36
N GLY A 11 2.84 24.65 -1.19
CA GLY A 11 4.02 24.09 -1.82
C GLY A 11 5.03 23.65 -0.76
N PHE A 12 5.44 22.39 -0.83
CA PHE A 12 6.63 21.90 -0.15
C PHE A 12 7.77 21.88 -1.17
N ALA A 13 8.66 22.87 -1.09
CA ALA A 13 9.96 22.82 -1.73
C ALA A 13 10.86 21.85 -0.94
N GLY A 14 11.18 20.71 -1.55
CA GLY A 14 12.12 19.73 -1.03
C GLY A 14 12.94 19.17 -2.20
N SER A 15 14.26 19.35 -2.08
CA SER A 15 15.37 19.00 -2.96
C SER A 15 15.18 17.89 -4.01
N ALA A 16 15.71 18.16 -5.20
CA ALA A 16 15.79 17.28 -6.35
C ALA A 16 16.52 15.96 -6.07
N THR A 17 15.77 14.85 -6.02
CA THR A 17 16.11 13.57 -6.71
C THR A 17 14.84 12.70 -6.82
N GLY A 18 14.28 12.55 -8.03
CA GLY A 18 13.31 11.49 -8.39
C GLY A 18 11.81 11.79 -8.18
N ASN A 19 11.09 11.94 -9.30
CA ASN A 19 9.62 11.88 -9.51
C ASN A 19 8.70 12.37 -8.36
N PRO A 20 8.22 13.64 -8.39
CA PRO A 20 7.35 14.20 -7.36
C PRO A 20 5.93 13.59 -7.31
N GLU A 21 5.51 12.82 -8.32
CA GLU A 21 4.14 12.30 -8.41
C GLU A 21 3.99 10.86 -7.90
N GLY A 22 5.08 10.22 -7.46
CA GLY A 22 5.05 8.81 -7.08
C GLY A 22 4.59 7.90 -8.22
N PHE A 23 4.17 6.69 -7.88
CA PHE A 23 3.72 5.66 -8.83
C PHE A 23 2.33 5.19 -8.41
N ASN A 24 1.30 5.61 -9.14
CA ASN A 24 -0.08 5.24 -8.84
C ASN A 24 -0.47 3.89 -9.49
N CYS A 25 -1.29 3.12 -8.79
CA CYS A 25 -1.95 1.95 -9.36
C CYS A 25 -3.20 2.37 -10.13
N PRO A 26 -3.35 2.07 -11.43
CA PRO A 26 -4.52 2.46 -12.20
C PRO A 26 -5.80 1.71 -11.77
N ALA A 27 -5.66 0.54 -11.14
CA ALA A 27 -6.80 -0.28 -10.75
C ALA A 27 -7.38 0.07 -9.38
N CYS A 28 -6.59 0.66 -8.46
CA CYS A 28 -7.08 1.00 -7.12
C CYS A 28 -6.69 2.40 -6.63
N GLY A 29 -5.93 3.17 -7.42
CA GLY A 29 -5.55 4.55 -7.10
C GLY A 29 -4.45 4.71 -6.03
N ARG A 30 -3.93 3.62 -5.44
CA ARG A 30 -2.84 3.73 -4.43
C ARG A 30 -1.55 4.26 -5.04
N VAL A 31 -0.91 5.20 -4.32
CA VAL A 31 0.36 5.81 -4.70
C VAL A 31 1.51 5.19 -3.92
N TYR A 32 2.57 4.82 -4.64
CA TYR A 32 3.79 4.23 -4.09
C TYR A 32 4.98 5.14 -4.36
N LYS A 33 5.93 5.19 -3.42
CA LYS A 33 7.17 5.97 -3.59
C LYS A 33 8.10 5.36 -4.64
N LEU A 34 8.01 4.05 -4.87
CA LEU A 34 8.90 3.30 -5.75
C LEU A 34 8.09 2.51 -6.80
N LYS A 35 8.61 2.47 -8.03
CA LYS A 35 8.05 1.67 -9.14
C LYS A 35 8.04 0.18 -8.82
N SER A 36 9.06 -0.32 -8.11
CA SER A 36 9.14 -1.71 -7.66
C SER A 36 8.00 -2.07 -6.70
N SER A 37 7.69 -1.17 -5.76
CA SER A 37 6.56 -1.34 -4.83
C SER A 37 5.22 -1.35 -5.56
N LEU A 38 5.00 -0.43 -6.51
CA LEU A 38 3.81 -0.45 -7.35
C LEU A 38 3.69 -1.78 -8.12
N ARG A 39 4.77 -2.23 -8.77
CA ARG A 39 4.77 -3.48 -9.52
C ARG A 39 4.44 -4.68 -8.64
N ASN A 40 5.03 -4.76 -7.45
CA ASN A 40 4.75 -5.83 -6.50
C ASN A 40 3.30 -5.79 -6.01
N HIS A 41 2.79 -4.58 -5.72
CA HIS A 41 1.39 -4.36 -5.39
C HIS A 41 0.46 -4.84 -6.50
N GLN A 42 0.69 -4.44 -7.76
CA GLN A 42 -0.13 -4.89 -8.88
C GLN A 42 -0.09 -6.42 -9.04
N LYS A 43 1.07 -7.03 -8.84
CA LYS A 43 1.26 -8.47 -9.03
C LYS A 43 0.59 -9.32 -7.96
N TRP A 44 0.60 -8.89 -6.70
CA TRP A 44 0.21 -9.76 -5.57
C TRP A 44 -0.94 -9.22 -4.73
N GLU A 45 -1.20 -7.92 -4.80
CA GLU A 45 -2.11 -7.25 -3.87
C GLU A 45 -3.34 -6.68 -4.57
N CYS A 46 -3.18 -6.08 -5.74
CA CYS A 46 -4.25 -5.41 -6.46
C CYS A 46 -5.22 -6.43 -7.05
N GLY A 47 -6.48 -6.38 -6.62
CA GLY A 47 -7.50 -7.33 -7.07
C GLY A 47 -7.26 -8.77 -6.62
N LYS A 48 -6.30 -9.01 -5.72
CA LYS A 48 -6.01 -10.33 -5.18
C LYS A 48 -6.41 -10.39 -3.72
N GLU A 49 -7.20 -11.40 -3.39
CA GLU A 49 -7.59 -11.71 -2.03
C GLU A 49 -6.42 -12.35 -1.26
N PRO A 50 -6.39 -12.18 0.07
CA PRO A 50 -5.34 -12.77 0.88
C PRO A 50 -5.46 -14.31 0.84
N GLN A 51 -4.57 -14.93 0.06
CA GLN A 51 -4.54 -16.38 -0.16
C GLN A 51 -4.04 -17.16 1.08
N PHE A 52 -3.20 -16.54 1.92
CA PHE A 52 -2.56 -17.23 3.03
C PHE A 52 -3.34 -16.97 4.31
N GLN A 53 -3.95 -18.01 4.85
CA GLN A 53 -4.65 -17.96 6.13
C GLN A 53 -3.75 -18.50 7.25
N CYS A 54 -3.81 -17.83 8.40
CA CYS A 54 -3.21 -18.31 9.64
C CYS A 54 -3.92 -19.61 10.10
N PRO A 55 -3.21 -20.72 10.37
CA PRO A 55 -3.82 -21.91 10.99
C PRO A 55 -4.38 -21.70 12.40
N HIS A 56 -3.91 -20.70 13.16
CA HIS A 56 -4.32 -20.49 14.55
C HIS A 56 -5.43 -19.44 14.72
N CYS A 57 -5.74 -18.65 13.68
CA CYS A 57 -6.78 -17.62 13.76
C CYS A 57 -7.36 -17.25 12.37
N VAL A 58 -8.32 -16.32 12.36
CA VAL A 58 -8.97 -15.86 11.11
C VAL A 58 -8.13 -14.87 10.30
N TYR A 59 -6.90 -14.54 10.74
CA TYR A 59 -6.04 -13.60 10.05
C TYR A 59 -5.61 -14.15 8.68
N ARG A 60 -5.72 -13.31 7.65
CA ARG A 60 -5.29 -13.64 6.28
C ARG A 60 -4.33 -12.58 5.77
N ALA A 61 -3.32 -13.01 5.05
CA ALA A 61 -2.37 -12.14 4.37
C ALA A 61 -2.18 -12.55 2.91
N LYS A 62 -1.70 -11.59 2.12
CA LYS A 62 -1.42 -11.76 0.69
C LYS A 62 -0.03 -12.34 0.42
N GLN A 63 0.83 -12.38 1.43
CA GLN A 63 2.20 -12.90 1.33
C GLN A 63 2.57 -13.76 2.53
N LYS A 64 3.35 -14.82 2.28
CA LYS A 64 3.80 -15.77 3.31
C LYS A 64 4.63 -15.10 4.41
N MET A 65 5.51 -14.17 4.07
CA MET A 65 6.33 -13.44 5.06
C MET A 65 5.48 -12.70 6.11
N HIS A 66 4.29 -12.22 5.72
CA HIS A 66 3.39 -11.55 6.65
C HIS A 66 2.71 -12.54 7.60
N ILE A 67 2.39 -13.75 7.14
CA ILE A 67 1.90 -14.83 8.03
C ILE A 67 2.99 -15.27 8.99
N ALA A 68 4.22 -15.52 8.51
CA ALA A 68 5.33 -15.90 9.38
C ALA A 68 5.54 -14.89 10.53
N ARG A 69 5.64 -13.60 10.19
CA ARG A 69 5.75 -12.54 11.19
C ARG A 69 4.53 -12.43 12.10
N HIS A 70 3.33 -12.70 11.58
CA HIS A 70 2.11 -12.73 12.39
C HIS A 70 2.15 -13.86 13.41
N MET A 71 2.58 -15.06 13.01
CA MET A 71 2.74 -16.21 13.91
C MET A 71 3.70 -15.89 15.05
N GLU A 72 4.87 -15.36 14.71
CA GLU A 72 5.90 -15.02 15.70
C GLU A 72 5.46 -13.98 16.74
N ARG A 73 4.47 -13.15 16.40
CA ARG A 73 4.02 -12.05 17.27
C ARG A 73 2.73 -12.34 18.01
N MET A 74 1.84 -13.15 17.43
CA MET A 74 0.48 -13.35 17.94
C MET A 74 0.25 -14.77 18.47
N HIS A 75 1.06 -15.74 18.05
CA HIS A 75 0.89 -17.15 18.36
C HIS A 75 2.18 -17.81 18.84
N LYS A 76 3.17 -17.01 19.22
CA LYS A 76 4.39 -17.48 19.84
C LYS A 76 4.12 -17.62 21.34
N GLU A 77 4.16 -18.85 21.81
CA GLU A 77 4.20 -19.19 23.25
C GLU A 77 5.56 -18.83 23.87
#